data_AF-A0A2N9JCM0-F1
#
_entry.id   AF-A0A2N9JCM0-F1
#
_cell.length_a   1.000
_cell.length_b   1.000
_cell.length_c   1.000
_cell.angle_alpha   90.00
_cell.angle_beta   90.00
_cell.angle_gamma   90.00
#
_symmetry.space_group_name_H-M   'P 1'
#
loop_
_entity.id
_entity.type
_entity.pdbx_description
1 polymer ?
#
loop_
_entity_poly.entity_id
_entity_poly.type
_entity_poly.pdbx_seq_one_letter_code
_entity_poly.pdbx_strand_id
1 'polypeptide(L)'
;MTRSRPIIPRNNPVAVVSRTASWRWAWAAAQVTPVLFSSYVWLIIGTLQPLLMVALLAAAVVLIAVRNTTFGLWWRYGASRLEGGHRDRVAAAIVPVASLPCLWVGRRMPAALVALPSDSDLVVSSRVVNWVVRGGYTDLQVSAVVAHGVGQQAVTRSRMVAAGEAFTLPWSLLVMLAAPIVGRLWTFGLIRGGWTVRWVVFAVAVWQSYSEGRWVGMWGVLVIATLSWSTGYLHRRWSRRLELLGDQRVISEGLGPVLAEMIRHAVPLNPRRIDRLQGVSS
;
A
#
# COMPACT_ATOMS: atom_id res chain seq x y z
N MET A 1 -44.13 -6.92 29.95
CA MET A 1 -42.92 -6.16 30.38
C MET A 1 -41.76 -6.52 29.46
N THR A 2 -41.60 -5.76 28.39
CA THR A 2 -40.60 -5.98 27.33
C THR A 2 -39.44 -5.01 27.57
N ARG A 3 -38.28 -5.52 27.98
CA ARG A 3 -37.04 -4.73 28.16
C ARG A 3 -36.55 -4.23 26.79
N SER A 4 -36.90 -2.99 26.46
CA SER A 4 -36.29 -2.23 25.37
C SER A 4 -34.79 -2.07 25.63
N ARG A 5 -33.96 -2.67 24.76
CA ARG A 5 -32.51 -2.43 24.75
C ARG A 5 -32.27 -0.94 24.45
N PRO A 6 -31.36 -0.25 25.15
CA PRO A 6 -31.04 1.12 24.85
C PRO A 6 -30.39 1.20 23.46
N ILE A 7 -30.99 1.99 22.58
CA ILE A 7 -30.39 2.40 21.31
C ILE A 7 -29.24 3.33 21.68
N ILE A 8 -28.04 2.78 21.79
CA ILE A 8 -26.82 3.58 21.90
C ILE A 8 -26.77 4.42 20.62
N PRO A 9 -26.74 5.76 20.71
CA PRO A 9 -26.56 6.59 19.53
C PRO A 9 -25.26 6.17 18.87
N ARG A 10 -25.37 5.65 17.65
CA ARG A 10 -24.25 5.29 16.78
C ARG A 10 -23.59 6.60 16.38
N ASN A 11 -22.78 7.16 17.30
CA ASN A 11 -21.86 8.25 17.01
C ASN A 11 -20.94 7.70 15.92
N ASN A 12 -21.29 7.93 14.65
CA ASN A 12 -20.54 7.45 13.51
C ASN A 12 -19.14 8.06 13.59
N PRO A 13 -18.10 7.31 13.98
CA PRO A 13 -16.73 7.84 13.93
C PRO A 13 -16.30 8.11 12.48
N VAL A 14 -17.06 7.57 11.51
CA VAL A 14 -16.93 7.81 10.08
C VAL A 14 -17.17 9.27 9.70
N ALA A 15 -18.08 9.97 10.40
CA ALA A 15 -18.42 11.36 10.08
C ALA A 15 -17.35 12.36 10.59
N VAL A 16 -16.77 12.07 11.75
CA VAL A 16 -15.81 12.97 12.43
C VAL A 16 -14.45 13.03 11.70
N VAL A 17 -14.09 12.02 10.91
CA VAL A 17 -12.78 11.95 10.20
C VAL A 17 -12.86 12.47 8.75
N SER A 18 -13.99 13.02 8.32
CA SER A 18 -14.13 13.69 7.01
C SER A 18 -13.31 14.99 6.89
N ARG A 19 -12.80 15.54 8.02
CA ARG A 19 -12.04 16.81 8.05
C ARG A 19 -10.51 16.70 8.05
N THR A 20 -9.93 15.50 7.99
CA THR A 20 -8.46 15.35 7.87
C THR A 20 -8.12 14.77 6.51
N ALA A 21 -7.53 15.60 5.64
CA ALA A 21 -7.08 15.30 4.27
C ALA A 21 -7.31 13.85 3.82
N SER A 22 -8.31 13.65 2.94
CA SER A 22 -8.68 12.34 2.40
C SER A 22 -7.44 11.53 2.02
N TRP A 23 -7.46 10.21 2.20
CA TRP A 23 -6.35 9.31 1.83
C TRP A 23 -5.78 9.58 0.42
N ARG A 24 -6.60 10.16 -0.46
CA ARG A 24 -6.27 10.64 -1.80
C ARG A 24 -5.14 11.68 -1.79
N TRP A 25 -5.11 12.61 -0.83
CA TRP A 25 -4.04 13.59 -0.69
C TRP A 25 -2.72 12.95 -0.23
N ALA A 26 -2.78 12.05 0.74
CA ALA A 26 -1.59 11.32 1.19
C ALA A 26 -1.01 10.47 0.05
N TRP A 27 -1.88 9.83 -0.74
CA TRP A 27 -1.49 9.13 -1.95
C TRP A 27 -0.89 10.08 -3.00
N ALA A 28 -1.59 11.16 -3.37
CA ALA A 28 -1.14 12.10 -4.40
C ALA A 28 0.22 12.72 -4.05
N ALA A 29 0.42 13.11 -2.80
CA ALA A 29 1.70 13.62 -2.33
C ALA A 29 2.82 12.57 -2.46
N ALA A 30 2.55 11.30 -2.15
CA ALA A 30 3.52 10.22 -2.33
C ALA A 30 3.85 9.93 -3.80
N GLN A 31 3.00 10.33 -4.75
CA GLN A 31 3.22 10.14 -6.19
C GLN A 31 4.01 11.26 -6.86
N VAL A 32 4.34 12.37 -6.19
CA VAL A 32 5.03 13.52 -6.81
C VAL A 32 6.35 13.11 -7.47
N THR A 33 7.25 12.46 -6.73
CA THR A 33 8.54 12.03 -7.29
C THR A 33 8.40 10.95 -8.37
N PRO A 34 7.62 9.86 -8.14
CA PRO A 34 7.37 8.87 -9.18
C PRO A 34 6.81 9.47 -10.48
N VAL A 35 5.86 10.41 -10.38
CA VAL A 35 5.25 11.07 -11.54
C VAL A 35 6.26 11.94 -12.25
N LEU A 36 7.00 12.81 -11.56
CA LEU A 36 8.00 13.67 -12.19
C LEU A 36 9.08 12.86 -12.92
N PHE A 37 9.62 11.83 -12.27
CA PHE A 37 10.62 10.96 -12.89
C PHE A 37 10.04 10.23 -14.10
N SER A 38 8.85 9.65 -13.97
CA SER A 38 8.24 8.89 -15.06
C SER A 38 7.84 9.79 -16.22
N SER A 39 7.36 11.01 -15.97
CA SER A 39 7.11 12.02 -17.01
C SER A 39 8.38 12.32 -17.80
N TYR A 40 9.52 12.50 -17.13
CA TYR A 40 10.80 12.72 -17.81
C TYR A 40 11.19 11.53 -18.70
N VAL A 41 11.05 10.29 -18.19
CA VAL A 41 11.30 9.09 -18.98
C VAL A 41 10.35 8.99 -20.17
N TRP A 42 9.06 9.26 -19.98
CA TRP A 42 8.07 9.26 -21.07
C TRP A 42 8.36 10.33 -22.11
N LEU A 43 8.87 11.50 -21.72
CA LEU A 43 9.32 12.53 -22.66
C LEU A 43 10.49 12.02 -23.51
N ILE A 44 11.48 11.36 -22.90
CA ILE A 44 12.61 10.77 -23.64
C ILE A 44 12.14 9.68 -24.60
N ILE A 45 11.28 8.77 -24.15
CA ILE A 45 10.77 7.69 -25.00
C ILE A 45 9.89 8.28 -26.11
N GLY A 46 9.06 9.27 -25.80
CA GLY A 46 8.20 9.94 -26.76
C GLY A 46 8.96 10.69 -27.85
N THR A 47 10.10 11.30 -27.52
CA THR A 47 10.94 12.00 -28.50
C THR A 47 11.75 11.03 -29.36
N LEU A 48 12.24 9.93 -28.78
CA LEU A 48 13.06 8.95 -29.52
C LEU A 48 12.22 7.93 -30.30
N GLN A 49 11.13 7.44 -29.72
CA GLN A 49 10.30 6.34 -30.23
C GLN A 49 8.81 6.53 -29.86
N PRO A 50 8.08 7.44 -30.54
CA PRO A 50 6.70 7.76 -30.20
C PRO A 50 5.75 6.56 -30.33
N LEU A 51 5.96 5.68 -31.32
CA LEU A 51 5.17 4.46 -31.48
C LEU A 51 5.33 3.50 -30.30
N LEU A 52 6.54 3.38 -29.75
CA LEU A 52 6.79 2.56 -28.57
C LEU A 52 6.07 3.15 -27.36
N MET A 53 6.11 4.47 -27.16
CA MET A 53 5.38 5.13 -26.09
C MET A 53 3.87 4.84 -26.18
N VAL A 54 3.27 5.00 -27.37
CA VAL A 54 1.84 4.72 -27.57
C VAL A 54 1.53 3.25 -27.30
N ALA A 55 2.35 2.32 -27.78
CA ALA A 55 2.16 0.89 -27.53
C ALA A 55 2.21 0.55 -26.03
N LEU A 56 3.18 1.11 -25.29
CA LEU A 56 3.31 0.87 -23.85
C LEU A 56 2.15 1.50 -23.05
N LEU A 57 1.72 2.72 -23.40
CA LEU A 57 0.57 3.35 -22.77
C LEU A 57 -0.72 2.60 -23.07
N ALA A 58 -0.92 2.13 -24.31
CA ALA A 58 -2.05 1.30 -24.69
C ALA A 58 -2.04 -0.03 -23.91
N ALA A 59 -0.88 -0.70 -23.82
CA ALA A 59 -0.72 -1.90 -23.01
C ALA A 59 -1.04 -1.65 -21.52
N ALA A 60 -0.62 -0.51 -20.97
CA ALA A 60 -0.95 -0.12 -19.61
C ALA A 60 -2.47 0.07 -19.40
N VAL A 61 -3.16 0.71 -20.36
CA VAL A 61 -4.63 0.85 -20.33
C VAL A 61 -5.32 -0.51 -20.38
N VAL A 62 -4.88 -1.40 -21.27
CA VAL A 62 -5.41 -2.77 -21.37
C VAL A 62 -5.19 -3.53 -20.06
N LEU A 63 -4.00 -3.44 -19.46
CA LEU A 63 -3.71 -4.08 -18.18
C LEU A 63 -4.59 -3.54 -17.05
N ILE A 64 -4.90 -2.24 -17.02
CA ILE A 64 -5.84 -1.65 -16.07
C ILE A 64 -7.26 -2.16 -16.30
N ALA A 65 -7.70 -2.27 -17.56
CA ALA A 65 -9.03 -2.76 -17.91
C ALA A 65 -9.22 -4.23 -17.52
N VAL A 66 -8.20 -5.06 -17.79
CA VAL A 66 -8.21 -6.51 -17.53
C VAL A 66 -7.85 -6.83 -16.07
N ARG A 67 -7.46 -5.83 -15.25
CA ARG A 67 -6.91 -6.03 -13.89
C ARG A 67 -7.82 -6.80 -12.92
N ASN A 68 -9.13 -6.75 -13.13
CA ASN A 68 -10.15 -7.39 -12.28
C ASN A 68 -10.65 -8.73 -12.86
N THR A 69 -10.12 -9.16 -14.02
CA THR A 69 -10.41 -10.47 -14.60
C THR A 69 -9.51 -11.53 -13.96
N THR A 70 -9.85 -12.81 -14.16
CA THR A 70 -9.03 -13.95 -13.72
C THR A 70 -7.57 -13.82 -14.15
N PHE A 71 -7.31 -13.39 -15.39
CA PHE A 71 -5.96 -13.15 -15.88
C PHE A 71 -5.25 -12.01 -15.12
N GLY A 72 -5.95 -10.90 -14.89
CA GLY A 72 -5.42 -9.77 -14.11
C GLY A 72 -5.10 -10.14 -12.66
N LEU A 73 -5.94 -10.97 -12.03
CA LEU A 73 -5.71 -11.49 -10.69
C LEU A 73 -4.51 -12.44 -10.64
N TRP A 74 -4.40 -13.34 -11.61
CA TRP A 74 -3.23 -14.22 -11.77
C TRP A 74 -1.94 -13.42 -11.96
N TRP A 75 -1.95 -12.42 -12.84
CA TRP A 75 -0.79 -11.57 -13.09
C TRP A 75 -0.34 -10.81 -11.83
N ARG A 76 -1.27 -10.12 -11.17
CA ARG A 76 -0.97 -9.24 -10.02
C ARG A 76 -0.61 -10.00 -8.75
N TYR A 77 -1.36 -11.04 -8.43
CA TYR A 77 -1.27 -11.71 -7.14
C TYR A 77 -0.79 -13.16 -7.25
N GLY A 78 -0.57 -13.68 -8.46
CA GLY A 78 -0.40 -15.12 -8.66
C GLY A 78 -1.64 -15.87 -8.20
N ALA A 79 -2.83 -15.27 -8.36
CA ALA A 79 -4.08 -15.80 -7.86
C ALA A 79 -4.44 -17.11 -8.55
N SER A 80 -4.67 -18.16 -7.77
CA SER A 80 -5.32 -19.40 -8.19
C SER A 80 -6.65 -19.54 -7.45
N ARG A 81 -7.71 -19.94 -8.16
CA ARG A 81 -9.04 -20.12 -7.55
C ARG A 81 -8.96 -21.22 -6.49
N LEU A 82 -9.58 -20.99 -5.33
CA LEU A 82 -9.67 -22.01 -4.30
C LEU A 82 -10.95 -22.82 -4.54
N GLU A 83 -10.78 -24.10 -4.85
CA GLU A 83 -11.88 -25.03 -5.16
C GLU A 83 -11.94 -26.16 -4.12
N GLY A 84 -13.14 -26.71 -3.90
CA GLY A 84 -13.37 -27.84 -2.99
C GLY A 84 -13.31 -27.52 -1.49
N GLY A 85 -13.13 -28.54 -0.65
CA GLY A 85 -13.26 -28.43 0.82
C GLY A 85 -12.27 -27.50 1.53
N HIS A 86 -11.21 -27.05 0.86
CA HIS A 86 -10.32 -25.99 1.36
C HIS A 86 -11.00 -24.62 1.33
N ARG A 87 -11.86 -24.36 0.32
CA ARG A 87 -12.71 -23.16 0.27
C ARG A 87 -13.67 -23.14 1.45
N ASP A 88 -14.30 -24.27 1.74
CA ASP A 88 -15.33 -24.33 2.79
C ASP A 88 -14.73 -24.11 4.18
N ARG A 89 -13.53 -24.63 4.45
CA ARG A 89 -12.80 -24.35 5.70
C ARG A 89 -12.37 -22.89 5.82
N VAL A 90 -11.86 -22.29 4.74
CA VAL A 90 -11.45 -20.88 4.78
C VAL A 90 -12.67 -19.96 4.85
N ALA A 91 -13.76 -20.29 4.16
CA ALA A 91 -15.02 -19.56 4.25
C ALA A 91 -15.64 -19.70 5.65
N ALA A 92 -15.56 -20.88 6.28
CA ALA A 92 -16.04 -21.12 7.64
C ALA A 92 -15.18 -20.43 8.71
N ALA A 93 -13.89 -20.19 8.46
CA ALA A 93 -13.04 -19.40 9.35
C ALA A 93 -13.25 -17.88 9.19
N ILE A 94 -13.84 -17.46 8.07
CA ILE A 94 -14.14 -16.05 7.76
C ILE A 94 -15.65 -15.81 7.97
N VAL A 95 -16.08 -15.68 9.23
CA VAL A 95 -17.50 -15.52 9.60
C VAL A 95 -17.71 -14.14 10.27
N PRO A 96 -18.70 -13.30 9.86
CA PRO A 96 -19.49 -13.26 8.63
C PRO A 96 -19.39 -11.86 7.98
N VAL A 97 -18.52 -11.66 7.01
CA VAL A 97 -18.83 -10.68 5.96
C VAL A 97 -19.76 -11.43 5.02
N ALA A 98 -21.07 -11.37 5.28
CA ALA A 98 -22.11 -12.29 4.80
C ALA A 98 -22.38 -12.29 3.27
N SER A 99 -21.38 -11.99 2.44
CA SER A 99 -21.46 -12.04 0.98
C SER A 99 -20.09 -12.13 0.30
N LEU A 100 -19.13 -12.89 0.86
CA LEU A 100 -17.81 -13.03 0.23
C LEU A 100 -17.91 -13.85 -1.06
N PRO A 101 -17.69 -13.25 -2.24
CA PRO A 101 -17.73 -13.98 -3.49
C PRO A 101 -16.30 -14.43 -3.85
N CYS A 102 -16.20 -15.35 -4.80
CA CYS A 102 -15.00 -16.04 -5.30
C CYS A 102 -13.69 -15.85 -4.48
N LEU A 103 -13.33 -16.88 -3.73
CA LEU A 103 -12.09 -16.93 -2.95
C LEU A 103 -10.90 -17.35 -3.84
N TRP A 104 -9.86 -16.52 -3.84
CA TRP A 104 -8.61 -16.74 -4.56
C TRP A 104 -7.45 -16.82 -3.59
N VAL A 105 -6.45 -17.63 -3.92
CA VAL A 105 -5.20 -17.69 -3.16
C VAL A 105 -4.08 -17.05 -3.96
N GLY A 106 -3.53 -15.96 -3.41
CA GLY A 106 -2.40 -15.25 -3.97
C GLY A 106 -1.07 -15.80 -3.46
N ARG A 107 -0.15 -16.10 -4.37
CA ARG A 107 1.24 -16.47 -4.05
C ARG A 107 2.18 -15.26 -4.06
N ARG A 108 1.86 -14.21 -4.81
CA ARG A 108 2.66 -12.98 -4.97
C ARG A 108 2.10 -11.84 -4.12
N MET A 109 2.08 -12.04 -2.80
CA MET A 109 1.60 -11.05 -1.85
C MET A 109 2.59 -10.90 -0.67
N PRO A 110 3.77 -10.27 -0.90
CA PRO A 110 4.85 -10.26 0.09
C PRO A 110 4.51 -9.45 1.35
N ALA A 111 3.73 -8.37 1.20
CA ALA A 111 3.38 -7.45 2.28
C ALA A 111 1.87 -7.42 2.63
N ALA A 112 1.01 -7.86 1.72
CA ALA A 112 -0.44 -7.88 1.92
C ALA A 112 -0.91 -9.28 2.30
N LEU A 113 -1.71 -9.41 3.36
CA LEU A 113 -2.27 -10.70 3.77
C LEU A 113 -3.60 -11.01 3.06
N VAL A 114 -4.36 -9.96 2.71
CA VAL A 114 -5.67 -10.03 2.05
C VAL A 114 -5.82 -8.83 1.11
N ALA A 115 -6.45 -9.02 -0.04
CA ALA A 115 -6.82 -7.95 -0.98
C ALA A 115 -8.22 -8.20 -1.55
N LEU A 116 -9.04 -7.14 -1.66
CA LEU A 116 -10.35 -7.15 -2.33
C LEU A 116 -10.29 -6.34 -3.64
N PRO A 117 -9.88 -6.96 -4.77
CA PRO A 117 -9.86 -6.30 -6.06
C PRO A 117 -11.25 -5.95 -6.62
N SER A 118 -12.30 -6.70 -6.24
CA SER A 118 -13.69 -6.48 -6.67
C SER A 118 -14.66 -6.65 -5.50
N ASP A 119 -15.95 -6.34 -5.69
CA ASP A 119 -17.02 -6.80 -4.78
C ASP A 119 -17.11 -8.32 -4.79
N SER A 120 -16.81 -8.85 -5.98
CA SER A 120 -16.60 -10.20 -6.47
C SER A 120 -15.68 -11.17 -5.74
N ASP A 121 -14.53 -10.65 -5.34
CA ASP A 121 -13.32 -11.44 -5.35
C ASP A 121 -12.48 -11.09 -4.14
N LEU A 122 -12.20 -12.12 -3.34
CA LEU A 122 -11.31 -12.03 -2.20
C LEU A 122 -10.02 -12.79 -2.50
N VAL A 123 -8.89 -12.07 -2.57
CA VAL A 123 -7.57 -12.70 -2.71
C VAL A 123 -6.92 -12.77 -1.35
N VAL A 124 -6.72 -13.99 -0.86
CA VAL A 124 -6.06 -14.28 0.42
C VAL A 124 -4.65 -14.77 0.14
N SER A 125 -3.67 -14.27 0.90
CA SER A 125 -2.30 -14.75 0.76
C SER A 125 -2.17 -16.22 1.16
N SER A 126 -1.24 -16.94 0.51
CA SER A 126 -0.96 -18.35 0.83
C SER A 126 -0.57 -18.57 2.30
N ARG A 127 -0.06 -17.54 2.99
CA ARG A 127 0.27 -17.57 4.42
C ARG A 127 -0.97 -17.72 5.30
N VAL A 128 -2.02 -16.94 5.02
CA VAL A 128 -3.28 -17.00 5.76
C VAL A 128 -3.98 -18.34 5.52
N VAL A 129 -3.93 -18.87 4.30
CA VAL A 129 -4.45 -20.22 4.01
C VAL A 129 -3.72 -21.27 4.83
N ASN A 130 -2.39 -21.21 4.88
CA ASN A 130 -1.59 -22.12 5.71
C ASN A 130 -1.89 -21.97 7.20
N TRP A 131 -2.19 -20.78 7.70
CA TRP A 131 -2.59 -20.55 9.09
C TRP A 131 -3.93 -21.24 9.43
N VAL A 132 -4.92 -21.10 8.55
CA VAL A 132 -6.23 -21.74 8.71
C VAL A 132 -6.12 -23.26 8.62
N VAL A 133 -5.42 -23.78 7.60
CA VAL A 133 -5.30 -25.23 7.36
C VAL A 133 -4.50 -25.92 8.47
N ARG A 134 -3.49 -25.26 9.04
CA ARG A 134 -2.69 -25.81 10.14
C ARG A 134 -3.30 -25.58 11.53
N GLY A 135 -4.45 -24.88 11.62
CA GLY A 135 -5.12 -24.59 12.90
C GLY A 135 -4.30 -23.70 13.85
N GLY A 136 -3.34 -22.93 13.32
CA GLY A 136 -2.42 -22.14 14.15
C GLY A 136 -2.99 -20.81 14.65
N TYR A 137 -4.14 -20.39 14.14
CA TYR A 137 -4.79 -19.10 14.45
C TYR A 137 -6.30 -19.29 14.60
N THR A 138 -6.92 -18.50 15.48
CA THR A 138 -8.38 -18.56 15.72
C THR A 138 -9.17 -17.86 14.63
N ASP A 139 -10.44 -18.23 14.46
CA ASP A 139 -11.34 -17.62 13.46
C ASP A 139 -11.47 -16.09 13.62
N LEU A 140 -11.40 -15.60 14.88
CA LEU A 140 -11.38 -14.17 15.19
C LEU A 140 -10.10 -13.48 14.72
N GLN A 141 -8.94 -14.14 14.82
CA GLN A 141 -7.66 -13.61 14.33
C GLN A 141 -7.63 -13.53 12.81
N VAL A 142 -8.16 -14.56 12.13
CA VAL A 142 -8.29 -14.59 10.68
C VAL A 142 -9.26 -13.48 10.21
N SER A 143 -10.39 -13.35 10.89
CA SER A 143 -11.37 -12.28 10.62
C SER A 143 -10.78 -10.89 10.82
N ALA A 144 -9.95 -10.67 11.84
CA ALA A 144 -9.28 -9.39 12.07
C ALA A 144 -8.32 -9.01 10.94
N VAL A 145 -7.58 -9.98 10.40
CA VAL A 145 -6.69 -9.77 9.25
C VAL A 145 -7.48 -9.46 7.98
N VAL A 146 -8.59 -10.16 7.75
CA VAL A 146 -9.49 -9.91 6.62
C VAL A 146 -10.11 -8.52 6.73
N ALA A 147 -10.63 -8.14 7.89
CA ALA A 147 -11.18 -6.81 8.17
C ALA A 147 -10.16 -5.70 7.92
N HIS A 148 -8.90 -5.92 8.30
CA HIS A 148 -7.81 -4.97 8.01
C HIS A 148 -7.57 -4.81 6.51
N GLY A 149 -7.58 -5.90 5.73
CA GLY A 149 -7.48 -5.86 4.27
C GLY A 149 -8.68 -5.18 3.61
N VAL A 150 -9.90 -5.43 4.10
CA VAL A 150 -11.14 -4.79 3.65
C VAL A 150 -11.08 -3.27 3.86
N GLY A 151 -10.46 -2.80 4.96
CA GLY A 151 -10.28 -1.36 5.20
C GLY A 151 -9.46 -0.65 4.10
N GLN A 152 -8.61 -1.37 3.37
CA GLN A 152 -7.79 -0.83 2.27
C GLN A 152 -8.48 -0.92 0.90
N GLN A 153 -9.66 -1.54 0.80
CA GLN A 153 -10.40 -1.78 -0.43
C GLN A 153 -10.67 -0.51 -1.25
N ALA A 154 -10.97 0.62 -0.58
CA ALA A 154 -11.21 1.89 -1.26
C ALA A 154 -9.99 2.34 -2.11
N VAL A 155 -8.79 2.00 -1.66
CA VAL A 155 -7.54 2.29 -2.37
C VAL A 155 -7.31 1.26 -3.48
N THR A 156 -7.40 -0.03 -3.16
CA THR A 156 -7.16 -1.13 -4.13
C THR A 156 -8.09 -1.06 -5.34
N ARG A 157 -9.34 -0.59 -5.12
CA ARG A 157 -10.33 -0.42 -6.19
C ARG A 157 -10.18 0.87 -6.98
N SER A 158 -9.49 1.87 -6.46
CA SER A 158 -9.41 3.16 -7.14
C SER A 158 -8.75 3.01 -8.52
N ARG A 159 -9.48 3.38 -9.57
CA ARG A 159 -8.93 3.43 -10.94
C ARG A 159 -7.83 4.47 -11.05
N MET A 160 -7.95 5.58 -10.32
CA MET A 160 -6.93 6.62 -10.24
C MET A 160 -5.62 6.10 -9.65
N VAL A 161 -5.70 5.28 -8.60
CA VAL A 161 -4.50 4.67 -7.98
C VAL A 161 -3.81 3.75 -8.97
N ALA A 162 -4.58 2.87 -9.64
CA ALA A 162 -4.01 1.97 -10.64
C ALA A 162 -3.47 2.69 -11.89
N ALA A 163 -4.12 3.75 -12.34
CA ALA A 163 -3.61 4.57 -13.44
C ALA A 163 -2.31 5.27 -13.04
N GLY A 164 -2.23 5.79 -11.80
CA GLY A 164 -1.00 6.37 -11.26
C GLY A 164 0.12 5.33 -11.16
N GLU A 165 -0.15 4.14 -10.64
CA GLU A 165 0.81 3.03 -10.61
C GLU A 165 1.29 2.62 -12.02
N ALA A 166 0.38 2.57 -12.99
CA ALA A 166 0.71 2.26 -14.38
C ALA A 166 1.56 3.35 -15.05
N PHE A 167 1.23 4.62 -14.82
CA PHE A 167 2.02 5.74 -15.34
C PHE A 167 3.42 5.79 -14.71
N THR A 168 3.50 5.44 -13.42
CA THR A 168 4.74 5.43 -12.63
C THR A 168 5.51 4.10 -12.70
N LEU A 169 5.21 3.27 -13.70
CA LEU A 169 5.95 2.03 -13.97
C LEU A 169 7.45 2.25 -14.15
N PRO A 170 7.93 3.28 -14.89
CA PRO A 170 9.37 3.53 -15.02
C PRO A 170 10.06 3.71 -13.67
N TRP A 171 9.45 4.48 -12.76
CA TRP A 171 9.95 4.65 -11.40
C TRP A 171 9.93 3.34 -10.60
N SER A 172 8.83 2.59 -10.70
CA SER A 172 8.68 1.32 -9.97
C SER A 172 9.72 0.28 -10.41
N LEU A 173 10.02 0.22 -11.71
CA LEU A 173 11.08 -0.62 -12.27
C LEU A 173 12.46 -0.19 -11.75
N LEU A 174 12.75 1.12 -11.73
CA LEU A 174 13.99 1.64 -11.17
C LEU A 174 14.16 1.22 -9.70
N VAL A 175 13.12 1.39 -8.88
CA VAL A 175 13.16 0.99 -7.46
C VAL A 175 13.34 -0.53 -7.33
N MET A 176 12.67 -1.33 -8.14
CA MET A 176 12.79 -2.78 -8.12
C MET A 176 14.21 -3.25 -8.48
N LEU A 177 14.84 -2.62 -9.46
CA LEU A 177 16.21 -2.91 -9.87
C LEU A 177 17.25 -2.39 -8.86
N ALA A 178 16.97 -1.25 -8.22
CA ALA A 178 17.86 -0.66 -7.22
C ALA A 178 17.78 -1.35 -5.84
N ALA A 179 16.61 -1.90 -5.46
CA ALA A 179 16.38 -2.45 -4.13
C ALA A 179 17.38 -3.56 -3.70
N PRO A 180 17.76 -4.53 -4.55
CA PRO A 180 18.76 -5.55 -4.20
C PRO A 180 20.15 -4.95 -3.95
N ILE A 181 20.51 -3.95 -4.74
CA ILE A 181 21.81 -3.27 -4.66
C ILE A 181 21.89 -2.47 -3.37
N VAL A 182 20.84 -1.68 -3.08
CA VAL A 182 20.73 -0.92 -1.84
C VAL A 182 20.73 -1.88 -0.64
N GLY A 183 19.91 -2.94 -0.65
CA GLY A 183 19.85 -3.91 0.45
C GLY A 183 21.19 -4.59 0.73
N ARG A 184 21.92 -5.00 -0.31
CA ARG A 184 23.24 -5.62 -0.19
C ARG A 184 24.29 -4.64 0.37
N LEU A 185 24.24 -3.39 -0.04
CA LEU A 185 25.16 -2.34 0.42
C LEU A 185 24.82 -1.81 1.83
N TRP A 186 23.56 -1.90 2.27
CA TRP A 186 23.16 -1.57 3.64
C TRP A 186 23.82 -2.49 4.67
N THR A 187 24.08 -3.75 4.33
CA THR A 187 24.80 -4.72 5.17
C THR A 187 26.23 -4.28 5.47
N PHE A 188 26.85 -3.49 4.58
CA PHE A 188 28.25 -3.05 4.72
C PHE A 188 28.42 -1.72 5.47
N GLY A 189 27.34 -1.11 6.01
CA GLY A 189 27.40 0.13 6.81
C GLY A 189 27.81 1.41 6.03
N LEU A 190 28.45 1.27 4.87
CA LEU A 190 28.94 2.34 4.00
C LEU A 190 27.83 3.28 3.49
N ILE A 191 26.61 2.78 3.31
CA ILE A 191 25.48 3.61 2.86
C ILE A 191 25.05 4.64 3.91
N ARG A 192 25.21 4.39 5.21
CA ARG A 192 24.81 5.37 6.23
C ARG A 192 25.64 6.65 6.13
N GLY A 193 26.94 6.49 5.84
CA GLY A 193 27.85 7.58 5.49
C GLY A 193 27.52 8.21 4.14
N GLY A 194 27.39 7.40 3.08
CA GLY A 194 27.10 7.88 1.72
C GLY A 194 25.78 8.65 1.60
N TRP A 195 24.75 8.26 2.36
CA TRP A 195 23.46 8.95 2.38
C TRP A 195 23.53 10.31 3.07
N THR A 196 24.47 10.49 4.00
CA THR A 196 24.76 11.78 4.65
C THR A 196 25.62 12.67 3.73
N VAL A 197 26.61 12.08 3.05
CA VAL A 197 27.46 12.76 2.05
C VAL A 197 26.62 13.34 0.91
N ARG A 198 25.51 12.70 0.54
CA ARG A 198 24.55 13.22 -0.45
C ARG A 198 24.13 14.67 -0.20
N TRP A 199 23.96 15.06 1.07
CA TRP A 199 23.60 16.42 1.44
C TRP A 199 24.74 17.41 1.25
N VAL A 200 25.97 16.98 1.54
CA VAL A 200 27.18 17.76 1.26
C VAL A 200 27.32 17.98 -0.24
N VAL A 201 27.12 16.94 -1.05
CA VAL A 201 27.19 17.03 -2.53
C VAL A 201 26.18 18.03 -3.07
N PHE A 202 24.92 18.04 -2.60
CA PHE A 202 23.97 19.07 -3.06
C PHE A 202 24.35 20.46 -2.58
N ALA A 203 24.81 20.61 -1.34
CA ALA A 203 25.23 21.92 -0.84
C ALA A 203 26.37 22.51 -1.70
N VAL A 204 27.37 21.67 -2.03
CA VAL A 204 28.47 22.05 -2.93
C VAL A 204 27.95 22.35 -4.33
N ALA A 205 27.07 21.52 -4.90
CA ALA A 205 26.54 21.74 -6.25
C ALA A 205 25.67 23.01 -6.34
N VAL A 206 24.92 23.34 -5.29
CA VAL A 206 24.17 24.62 -5.17
C VAL A 206 25.14 25.78 -5.09
N TRP A 207 26.13 25.71 -4.21
CA TRP A 207 27.15 26.76 -4.05
C TRP A 207 27.90 27.02 -5.36
N GLN A 208 28.34 25.95 -6.04
CA GLN A 208 29.02 26.03 -7.33
C GLN A 208 28.12 26.68 -8.38
N SER A 209 26.87 26.22 -8.51
CA SER A 209 25.92 26.78 -9.48
C SER A 209 25.61 28.26 -9.21
N TYR A 210 25.58 28.66 -7.93
CA TYR A 210 25.40 30.05 -7.53
C TYR A 210 26.63 30.90 -7.89
N SER A 211 27.84 30.43 -7.56
CA SER A 211 29.08 31.15 -7.88
C SER A 211 29.32 31.31 -9.39
N GLU A 212 28.85 30.35 -10.20
CA GLU A 212 28.95 30.37 -11.66
C GLU A 212 27.80 31.17 -12.33
N GLY A 213 26.86 31.73 -11.56
CA GLY A 213 25.68 32.43 -12.12
C GLY A 213 24.68 31.54 -12.86
N ARG A 214 24.77 30.21 -12.69
CA ARG A 214 23.94 29.21 -13.37
C ARG A 214 22.65 28.95 -12.60
N TRP A 215 21.77 29.94 -12.59
CA TRP A 215 20.51 29.93 -11.85
C TRP A 215 19.63 28.70 -12.12
N VAL A 216 19.54 28.24 -13.37
CA VAL A 216 18.76 27.04 -13.74
C VAL A 216 19.33 25.78 -13.10
N GLY A 217 20.65 25.64 -13.06
CA GLY A 217 21.34 24.52 -12.42
C GLY A 217 21.10 24.51 -10.90
N MET A 218 21.20 25.67 -10.28
CA MET A 218 20.95 25.84 -8.84
C MET A 218 19.53 25.38 -8.46
N TRP A 219 18.51 25.85 -9.18
CA TRP A 219 17.13 25.44 -8.94
C TRP A 219 16.91 23.95 -9.19
N GLY A 220 17.51 23.40 -10.25
CA GLY A 220 17.43 21.96 -10.54
C GLY A 220 17.99 21.10 -9.41
N VAL A 221 19.17 21.45 -8.88
CA VAL A 221 19.79 20.76 -7.75
C VAL A 221 18.92 20.86 -6.50
N LEU A 222 18.39 22.05 -6.21
CA LEU A 222 17.54 22.28 -5.04
C LEU A 222 16.25 21.44 -5.12
N VAL A 223 15.61 21.39 -6.28
CA VAL A 223 14.42 20.54 -6.53
C VAL A 223 14.74 19.06 -6.32
N ILE A 224 15.85 18.55 -6.86
CA ILE A 224 16.27 17.15 -6.69
C ILE A 224 16.56 16.85 -5.21
N ALA A 225 17.25 17.74 -4.51
CA ALA A 225 17.56 17.61 -3.09
C ALA A 225 16.28 17.52 -2.25
N THR A 226 15.32 18.43 -2.49
CA THR A 226 14.01 18.44 -1.83
C THR A 226 13.22 17.18 -2.15
N LEU A 227 13.12 16.78 -3.42
CA LEU A 227 12.39 15.60 -3.84
C LEU A 227 12.93 14.33 -3.19
N SER A 228 14.24 14.18 -3.12
CA SER A 228 14.81 12.95 -2.59
C SER A 228 14.62 12.80 -1.08
N TRP A 229 14.54 13.90 -0.31
CA TRP A 229 14.09 13.83 1.09
C TRP A 229 12.59 13.61 1.23
N SER A 230 11.79 14.39 0.48
CA SER A 230 10.34 14.35 0.58
C SER A 230 9.78 12.99 0.14
N THR A 231 10.40 12.32 -0.84
CA THR A 231 9.98 10.98 -1.31
C THR A 231 9.87 9.98 -0.17
N GLY A 232 10.92 9.83 0.64
CA GLY A 232 10.91 8.87 1.74
C GLY A 232 9.93 9.25 2.86
N TYR A 233 9.80 10.55 3.14
CA TYR A 233 8.83 11.06 4.11
C TYR A 233 7.38 10.81 3.66
N LEU A 234 7.04 11.19 2.42
CA LEU A 234 5.70 11.07 1.85
C LEU A 234 5.30 9.61 1.64
N HIS A 235 6.23 8.75 1.20
CA HIS A 235 5.98 7.32 1.09
C HIS A 235 5.65 6.71 2.45
N ARG A 236 6.44 7.01 3.50
CA ARG A 236 6.14 6.55 4.87
C ARG A 236 4.81 7.09 5.39
N ARG A 237 4.47 8.33 5.08
CA ARG A 237 3.18 8.94 5.45
C ARG A 237 2.02 8.22 4.76
N TRP A 238 2.17 7.86 3.50
CA TRP A 238 1.20 7.06 2.75
C TRP A 238 1.04 5.65 3.33
N SER A 239 2.14 4.93 3.60
CA SER A 239 2.11 3.60 4.21
C SER A 239 1.37 3.61 5.56
N ARG A 240 1.67 4.60 6.41
CA ARG A 240 0.93 4.77 7.67
C ARG A 240 -0.55 5.03 7.41
N ARG A 241 -0.91 5.85 6.42
CA ARG A 241 -2.33 6.14 6.14
C ARG A 241 -3.08 4.88 5.66
N LEU A 242 -2.43 4.00 4.91
CA LEU A 242 -2.96 2.69 4.54
C LEU A 242 -3.19 1.78 5.75
N GLU A 243 -2.22 1.72 6.68
CA GLU A 243 -2.38 0.98 7.94
C GLU A 243 -3.56 1.52 8.75
N LEU A 244 -3.73 2.85 8.81
CA LEU A 244 -4.86 3.47 9.52
C LEU A 244 -6.22 3.11 8.94
N LEU A 245 -6.34 3.02 7.62
CA LEU A 245 -7.60 2.63 6.98
C LEU A 245 -7.97 1.18 7.34
N GLY A 246 -6.97 0.29 7.38
CA GLY A 246 -7.16 -1.08 7.85
C GLY A 246 -7.52 -1.15 9.34
N ASP A 247 -6.77 -0.46 10.21
CA ASP A 247 -7.01 -0.43 11.65
C ASP A 247 -8.42 0.11 11.98
N GLN A 248 -8.88 1.16 11.27
CA GLN A 248 -10.23 1.71 11.45
C GLN A 248 -11.34 0.71 11.11
N ARG A 249 -11.15 -0.10 10.06
CA ARG A 249 -12.13 -1.12 9.70
C ARG A 249 -12.21 -2.22 10.75
N VAL A 250 -11.07 -2.67 11.24
CA VAL A 250 -10.97 -3.68 12.31
C VAL A 250 -11.65 -3.21 13.60
N ILE A 251 -11.45 -1.94 13.97
CA ILE A 251 -12.12 -1.33 15.13
C ILE A 251 -13.64 -1.26 14.91
N SER A 252 -14.09 -0.87 13.71
CA SER A 252 -15.53 -0.80 13.41
C SER A 252 -16.25 -2.15 13.45
N GLU A 253 -15.51 -3.24 13.26
CA GLU A 253 -16.01 -4.62 13.36
C GLU A 253 -15.82 -5.23 14.75
N GLY A 254 -15.25 -4.47 15.72
CA GLY A 254 -15.04 -4.94 17.09
C GLY A 254 -13.83 -5.88 17.27
N LEU A 255 -13.02 -6.05 16.22
CA LEU A 255 -11.88 -6.98 16.18
C LEU A 255 -10.54 -6.32 16.59
N GLY A 256 -10.59 -5.06 17.04
CA GLY A 256 -9.41 -4.26 17.42
C GLY A 256 -8.49 -4.94 18.46
N PRO A 257 -9.03 -5.43 19.59
CA PRO A 257 -8.23 -6.10 20.62
C PRO A 257 -7.54 -7.38 20.11
N VAL A 258 -8.21 -8.12 19.22
CA VAL A 258 -7.67 -9.36 18.62
C VAL A 258 -6.47 -9.04 17.73
N LEU A 259 -6.58 -8.00 16.90
CA LEU A 259 -5.47 -7.57 16.06
C LEU A 259 -4.31 -7.02 16.91
N ALA A 260 -4.59 -6.26 17.96
CA ALA A 260 -3.56 -5.75 18.86
C ALA A 260 -2.73 -6.90 19.48
N GLU A 261 -3.41 -7.98 19.88
CA GLU A 261 -2.78 -9.15 20.47
C GLU A 261 -1.90 -9.91 19.48
N MET A 262 -2.36 -10.06 18.24
CA MET A 262 -1.56 -10.66 17.18
C MET A 262 -0.28 -9.88 16.91
N ILE A 263 -0.38 -8.54 16.85
CA ILE A 263 0.80 -7.73 16.55
C ILE A 263 1.80 -7.77 17.73
N ARG A 264 1.32 -7.78 18.99
CA ARG A 264 2.16 -7.93 20.20
C ARG A 264 3.05 -9.18 20.15
N HIS A 265 2.53 -10.27 19.61
CA HIS A 265 3.25 -11.54 19.49
C HIS A 265 4.15 -11.61 18.25
N ALA A 266 3.86 -10.85 17.20
CA ALA A 266 4.55 -10.96 15.91
C ALA A 266 5.69 -9.96 15.72
N VAL A 267 5.64 -8.77 16.34
CA VAL A 267 6.58 -7.66 16.05
C VAL A 267 6.83 -6.80 17.31
N PRO A 268 8.08 -6.39 17.63
CA PRO A 268 8.33 -5.35 18.63
C PRO A 268 7.72 -4.01 18.20
N LEU A 269 6.86 -3.42 19.03
CA LEU A 269 5.79 -2.50 18.60
C LEU A 269 5.92 -1.03 19.05
N ASN A 270 5.23 -0.16 18.29
CA ASN A 270 4.93 1.24 18.61
C ASN A 270 3.67 1.33 19.53
N PRO A 271 3.78 1.79 20.79
CA PRO A 271 2.70 1.78 21.78
C PRO A 271 1.41 2.45 21.30
N ARG A 272 1.53 3.57 20.59
CA ARG A 272 0.39 4.37 20.09
C ARG A 272 -0.52 3.62 19.12
N ARG A 273 -0.02 2.56 18.47
CA ARG A 273 -0.85 1.73 17.58
C ARG A 273 -1.70 0.76 18.39
N ILE A 274 -1.14 0.18 19.45
CA ILE A 274 -1.82 -0.75 20.36
C ILE A 274 -2.97 -0.03 21.08
N ASP A 275 -2.69 1.13 21.66
CA ASP A 275 -3.67 1.90 22.44
C ASP A 275 -4.93 2.22 21.61
N ARG A 276 -4.74 2.55 20.33
CA ARG A 276 -5.84 2.80 19.39
C ARG A 276 -6.64 1.56 19.04
N LEU A 277 -5.98 0.42 18.84
CA LEU A 277 -6.66 -0.85 18.55
C LEU A 277 -7.45 -1.37 19.77
N GLN A 278 -7.00 -1.05 20.98
CA GLN A 278 -7.68 -1.38 22.23
C GLN A 278 -8.79 -0.40 22.61
N GLY A 279 -8.97 0.70 21.86
CA GLY A 279 -9.97 1.72 22.15
C GLY A 279 -9.65 2.60 23.37
N VAL A 280 -8.37 2.65 23.79
CA VAL A 280 -7.89 3.45 24.94
C VAL A 280 -7.57 4.90 24.52
N SER A 281 -8.00 5.33 23.33
CA SER A 281 -7.80 6.72 22.90
C SER A 281 -8.70 7.66 23.72
N SER A 282 -8.11 8.38 24.66
CA SER A 282 -8.68 9.60 25.26
C SER A 282 -8.95 10.66 24.21
#